data_AF-B7FAZ3-F1
#
_entry.id   AF-B7FAZ3-F1
#
_cell.length_a   1.000
_cell.length_b   1.000
_cell.length_c   1.000
_cell.angle_alpha   90.00
_cell.angle_beta   90.00
_cell.angle_gamma   90.00
#
_symmetry.space_group_name_H-M   'P 1'
#
loop_
_entity.id
_entity.type
_entity.pdbx_description
1 polymer ?
#
loop_
_entity_poly.entity_id
_entity_poly.type
_entity_poly.pdbx_seq_one_letter_code
_entity_poly.pdbx_strand_id
1 'polypeptide(L)'
;DDLEQSEFFSETRTTNEDSSTTDQGLLALYQAGRYKDFLREAVISRKNIIISGATGSAKTTLSKALIKHIPVHERIISIEDTPELVIPQPNHVRLFYSKGAQGLSRAGPKQLLESCLRMRPDR
;
A
#
# COMPACT_ATOMS: atom_id res chain seq x y z
N ASP A 1 35.59 -0.36 -6.29
CA ASP A 1 34.66 0.68 -5.82
C ASP A 1 33.80 0.10 -4.69
N ASP A 2 33.38 0.84 -3.67
CA ASP A 2 32.61 0.31 -2.52
C ASP A 2 31.26 -0.30 -2.98
N LEU A 3 30.72 0.21 -4.09
CA LEU A 3 29.52 -0.30 -4.75
C LEU A 3 29.72 -1.68 -5.40
N GLU A 4 30.93 -1.98 -5.89
CA GLU A 4 31.25 -3.29 -6.46
C GLU A 4 31.48 -4.33 -5.35
N GLN A 5 32.10 -3.93 -4.24
CA GLN A 5 32.32 -4.82 -3.08
C GLN A 5 31.01 -5.22 -2.38
N SER A 6 29.98 -4.38 -2.50
CA SER A 6 28.64 -4.67 -1.96
C SER A 6 27.73 -5.42 -2.94
N GLU A 7 28.26 -5.88 -4.08
CA GLU A 7 27.49 -6.53 -5.15
C GLU A 7 26.25 -5.73 -5.57
N PHE A 8 26.30 -4.40 -5.46
CA PHE A 8 25.13 -3.52 -5.63
C PHE A 8 24.45 -3.69 -7.00
N PHE A 9 25.23 -4.05 -8.01
CA PHE A 9 24.75 -4.24 -9.38
C PHE A 9 24.36 -5.68 -9.73
N SER A 10 24.51 -6.65 -8.81
CA SER A 10 24.26 -8.08 -9.06
C SER A 10 22.83 -8.40 -9.49
N GLU A 11 21.85 -7.64 -9.00
CA GLU A 11 20.43 -7.81 -9.32
C GLU A 11 19.92 -6.86 -10.41
N THR A 12 20.81 -6.14 -11.11
CA THR A 12 20.40 -5.20 -12.17
C THR A 12 19.76 -5.96 -13.32
N ARG A 13 18.49 -5.66 -13.62
CA ARG A 13 17.74 -6.25 -14.73
C ARG A 13 17.48 -5.22 -15.82
N THR A 14 17.61 -5.62 -17.08
CA THR A 14 17.18 -4.81 -18.23
C THR A 14 15.68 -4.99 -18.46
N THR A 15 15.00 -3.94 -18.92
CA THR A 15 13.53 -3.89 -19.07
C THR A 15 12.97 -4.71 -20.24
N ASN A 16 13.77 -5.60 -20.85
CA ASN A 16 13.43 -6.28 -22.10
C ASN A 16 12.82 -7.68 -21.93
N GLU A 17 12.49 -8.09 -20.71
CA GLU A 17 11.85 -9.39 -20.47
C GLU A 17 10.46 -9.20 -19.88
N ASP A 18 9.58 -10.10 -20.29
CA ASP A 18 8.14 -10.21 -20.05
C ASP A 18 7.66 -9.71 -18.68
N SER A 19 6.37 -9.31 -18.63
CA SER A 19 5.65 -9.00 -17.39
C SER A 19 6.18 -9.84 -16.22
N SER A 20 6.57 -9.20 -15.11
CA SER A 20 7.22 -9.87 -13.99
C SER A 20 6.52 -11.19 -13.66
N THR A 21 7.25 -12.25 -13.27
CA THR A 21 6.65 -13.56 -12.92
C THR A 21 5.47 -13.42 -11.95
N THR A 22 5.54 -12.42 -11.07
CA THR A 22 4.46 -11.96 -10.19
C THR A 22 3.19 -11.53 -10.94
N ASP A 23 3.30 -10.71 -11.98
CA ASP A 23 2.16 -10.23 -12.78
C ASP A 23 1.48 -11.37 -13.53
N GLN A 24 2.25 -12.32 -14.06
CA GLN A 24 1.70 -13.52 -14.70
C GLN A 24 0.90 -14.36 -13.70
N GLY A 25 1.44 -14.55 -12.49
CA GLY A 25 0.74 -15.26 -11.41
C GLY A 25 -0.57 -14.57 -10.99
N LEU A 26 -0.55 -13.24 -10.87
CA LEU A 26 -1.75 -12.45 -10.59
C LEU A 26 -2.79 -12.57 -11.71
N LEU A 27 -2.37 -12.47 -12.97
CA LEU A 27 -3.27 -12.60 -14.11
C LEU A 27 -3.93 -13.99 -14.16
N ALA A 28 -3.17 -15.04 -13.89
CA ALA A 28 -3.70 -16.41 -13.84
C ALA A 28 -4.76 -16.58 -12.73
N LEU A 29 -4.52 -16.02 -11.53
CA LEU A 29 -5.51 -16.05 -10.44
C LEU A 29 -6.79 -15.29 -10.81
N TYR A 30 -6.64 -14.15 -11.48
CA TYR A 30 -7.78 -13.34 -11.94
C TYR A 30 -8.60 -14.07 -13.01
N GLN A 31 -7.94 -14.63 -14.03
CA GLN A 31 -8.59 -15.38 -15.12
C GLN A 31 -9.30 -16.65 -14.61
N ALA A 32 -8.75 -17.29 -13.57
CA ALA A 32 -9.37 -18.43 -12.92
C ALA A 32 -10.52 -18.07 -11.96
N GLY A 33 -10.89 -16.78 -11.83
CA GLY A 33 -11.95 -16.32 -10.93
C GLY A 33 -11.60 -16.41 -9.43
N ARG A 34 -10.33 -16.64 -9.10
CA ARG A 34 -9.84 -16.79 -7.72
C ARG A 34 -9.57 -15.42 -7.08
N TYR A 35 -10.60 -14.56 -7.03
CA TYR A 35 -10.43 -13.15 -6.65
C TYR A 35 -9.89 -12.92 -5.24
N LYS A 36 -10.25 -13.78 -4.28
CA LYS A 36 -9.71 -13.71 -2.91
C LYS A 36 -8.19 -13.90 -2.91
N ASP A 37 -7.71 -14.92 -3.61
CA ASP A 37 -6.29 -15.22 -3.72
C ASP A 37 -5.58 -14.14 -4.54
N PHE A 38 -6.18 -13.69 -5.64
CA PHE A 38 -5.68 -12.56 -6.44
C PHE A 38 -5.45 -11.32 -5.58
N LEU A 39 -6.44 -10.90 -4.79
CA LEU A 39 -6.32 -9.73 -3.93
C LEU A 39 -5.28 -9.91 -2.83
N ARG A 40 -5.20 -11.12 -2.23
CA ARG A 40 -4.17 -11.44 -1.22
C ARG A 40 -2.77 -11.34 -1.83
N GLU A 41 -2.55 -12.00 -2.96
CA GLU A 41 -1.25 -11.98 -3.64
C GLU A 41 -0.90 -10.58 -4.15
N ALA A 42 -1.87 -9.78 -4.59
CA ALA A 42 -1.64 -8.40 -4.98
C ALA A 42 -1.15 -7.55 -3.80
N VAL A 43 -1.69 -7.76 -2.59
CA VAL A 43 -1.21 -7.11 -1.37
C VAL A 43 0.21 -7.55 -1.03
N ILE A 44 0.48 -8.86 -1.01
CA ILE A 44 1.81 -9.41 -0.69
C ILE A 44 2.86 -8.92 -1.70
N SER A 45 2.49 -8.84 -2.98
CA SER A 45 3.32 -8.38 -4.08
C SER A 45 3.47 -6.84 -4.16
N ARG A 46 3.03 -6.12 -3.13
CA ARG A 46 3.10 -4.65 -3.02
C ARG A 46 2.51 -3.92 -4.23
N LYS A 47 1.44 -4.46 -4.84
CA LYS A 47 0.72 -3.75 -5.90
C LYS A 47 -0.03 -2.55 -5.31
N ASN A 48 -0.05 -1.46 -6.07
CA ASN A 48 -0.91 -0.32 -5.76
C ASN A 48 -2.36 -0.68 -6.08
N ILE A 49 -3.23 -0.64 -5.07
CA ILE A 49 -4.63 -1.07 -5.18
C ILE A 49 -5.54 0.13 -4.91
N ILE A 50 -6.43 0.43 -5.87
CA ILE A 50 -7.49 1.43 -5.72
C ILE A 50 -8.82 0.68 -5.58
N ILE A 51 -9.53 0.92 -4.47
CA ILE A 51 -10.87 0.37 -4.25
C ILE A 51 -11.90 1.45 -4.59
N SER A 52 -12.69 1.20 -5.64
CA SER A 52 -13.73 2.11 -6.12
C SER A 52 -15.12 1.49 -6.00
N GLY A 53 -16.15 2.34 -5.91
CA GLY A 53 -17.54 1.94 -5.73
C GLY A 53 -18.40 3.04 -5.10
N ALA A 54 -19.72 2.88 -5.16
CA ALA A 54 -20.69 3.84 -4.62
C ALA A 54 -20.54 4.05 -3.09
N THR A 55 -21.09 5.15 -2.56
CA THR A 55 -21.19 5.34 -1.10
C THR A 55 -21.97 4.17 -0.48
N GLY A 56 -21.46 3.62 0.63
CA GLY A 56 -22.07 2.44 1.27
C GLY A 56 -21.68 1.09 0.66
N SER A 57 -20.89 1.02 -0.40
CA SER A 57 -20.49 -0.25 -1.07
C SER A 57 -19.39 -1.05 -0.33
N ALA A 58 -19.24 -0.87 0.98
CA ALA A 58 -18.27 -1.57 1.82
C ALA A 58 -16.78 -1.41 1.44
N LYS A 59 -16.39 -0.31 0.77
CA LYS A 59 -14.99 -0.03 0.39
C LYS A 59 -14.03 -0.08 1.58
N THR A 60 -14.36 0.65 2.65
CA THR A 60 -13.55 0.68 3.87
C THR A 60 -13.46 -0.72 4.50
N THR A 61 -14.55 -1.50 4.48
CA THR A 61 -14.56 -2.89 4.97
C THR A 61 -13.57 -3.76 4.18
N LEU A 62 -13.56 -3.64 2.85
CA LEU A 62 -12.59 -4.34 2.00
C LEU A 62 -11.15 -3.88 2.29
N SER A 63 -10.90 -2.57 2.42
CA SER A 63 -9.58 -2.04 2.80
C SER A 63 -9.07 -2.66 4.11
N LYS A 64 -9.92 -2.71 5.15
CA LYS A 64 -9.56 -3.31 6.45
C LYS A 64 -9.23 -4.80 6.32
N ALA A 65 -9.89 -5.53 5.42
CA ALA A 65 -9.58 -6.93 5.17
C ALA A 65 -8.22 -7.09 4.46
N LEU A 66 -7.95 -6.26 3.44
CA LEU A 66 -6.69 -6.31 2.70
C LEU A 66 -5.48 -5.91 3.54
N ILE A 67 -5.63 -4.92 4.44
CA ILE A 67 -4.55 -4.49 5.36
C ILE A 67 -4.05 -5.65 6.23
N LYS A 68 -4.89 -6.62 6.57
CA LYS A 68 -4.48 -7.81 7.34
C LYS A 68 -3.53 -8.75 6.58
N HIS A 69 -3.45 -8.64 5.25
CA HIS A 69 -2.55 -9.41 4.42
C HIS A 69 -1.19 -8.73 4.22
N ILE A 70 -1.04 -7.48 4.65
CA ILE A 70 0.25 -6.76 4.62
C ILE A 70 1.20 -7.42 5.63
N PRO A 71 2.44 -7.80 5.24
CA PRO A 71 3.40 -8.41 6.13
C PRO A 71 3.63 -7.60 7.42
N VAL A 72 3.73 -8.29 8.56
CA VAL A 72 3.77 -7.66 9.90
C VAL A 72 4.97 -6.74 10.12
N HIS A 73 6.06 -6.94 9.39
CA HIS A 73 7.29 -6.16 9.52
C HIS A 73 7.26 -4.84 8.74
N GLU A 74 6.28 -4.64 7.86
CA GLU A 74 6.17 -3.42 7.06
C GLU A 74 5.67 -2.24 7.90
N ARG A 75 6.27 -1.07 7.67
CA ARG A 75 5.89 0.20 8.28
C ARG A 75 4.77 0.86 7.49
N ILE A 76 3.64 1.08 8.13
CA ILE A 76 2.43 1.57 7.46
C ILE A 76 2.09 2.99 7.92
N ILE A 77 1.79 3.88 6.98
CA ILE A 77 1.21 5.19 7.30
C ILE A 77 -0.20 5.29 6.72
N SER A 78 -1.17 5.59 7.58
CA SER A 78 -2.53 5.91 7.15
C SER A 78 -2.78 7.40 7.18
N ILE A 79 -3.55 7.88 6.20
CA ILE A 79 -4.05 9.25 6.13
C ILE A 79 -5.57 9.17 6.06
N GLU A 80 -6.27 9.65 7.10
CA GLU A 80 -7.73 9.55 7.21
C GLU A 80 -8.33 10.89 7.64
N ASP A 81 -9.56 11.20 7.24
CA ASP A 81 -10.33 12.30 7.84
C ASP A 81 -11.08 11.85 9.09
N THR A 82 -11.62 10.62 9.06
CA THR A 82 -12.26 9.94 10.19
C THR A 82 -11.50 8.64 10.49
N PRO A 83 -11.17 8.33 11.75
CA PRO A 83 -10.44 7.12 12.09
C PRO A 83 -11.28 5.86 11.85
N GLU A 84 -11.11 5.21 10.70
CA GLU A 84 -11.83 3.98 10.37
C GLU A 84 -10.91 2.75 10.30
N LEU A 85 -9.69 2.91 9.78
CA LEU A 85 -8.77 1.82 9.54
C LEU A 85 -8.19 1.25 10.84
N VAL A 86 -8.11 -0.08 10.88
CA VAL A 86 -7.43 -0.83 11.94
C VAL A 86 -6.19 -1.44 11.33
N ILE A 87 -5.03 -1.02 11.82
CA ILE A 87 -3.71 -1.41 11.31
C ILE A 87 -3.08 -2.36 12.33
N PRO A 88 -2.98 -3.67 12.03
CA PRO A 88 -2.41 -4.64 12.96
C PRO A 88 -0.88 -4.59 13.05
N GLN A 89 -0.20 -3.96 12.09
CA GLN A 89 1.26 -3.86 12.07
C GLN A 89 1.74 -3.02 13.27
N PRO A 90 2.77 -3.48 14.03
CA PRO A 90 3.26 -2.76 15.21
C PRO A 90 3.90 -1.42 14.84
N ASN A 91 4.57 -1.33 13.69
CA ASN A 91 5.20 -0.11 13.20
C ASN A 91 4.24 0.65 12.29
N HIS A 92 3.34 1.44 12.87
CA HIS A 92 2.43 2.26 12.07
C HIS A 92 2.29 3.68 12.61
N VAL A 93 1.94 4.60 11.71
CA VAL A 93 1.54 5.96 12.06
C VAL A 93 0.18 6.25 11.45
N ARG A 94 -0.67 6.93 12.22
CA ARG A 94 -1.99 7.38 11.78
C ARG A 94 -2.00 8.89 11.72
N LEU A 95 -2.15 9.43 10.53
CA LEU A 95 -2.23 10.85 10.27
C LEU A 95 -3.69 11.23 10.00
N PHE A 96 -4.15 12.30 10.63
CA PHE A 96 -5.52 12.78 10.50
C PHE A 96 -5.57 14.21 9.97
N TYR A 97 -6.54 14.48 9.10
CA TYR A 97 -6.84 15.84 8.64
C TYR A 97 -8.30 16.19 8.85
N SER A 98 -8.60 17.48 9.04
CA SER A 98 -9.98 17.96 9.17
C SER A 98 -10.50 18.46 7.83
N LYS A 99 -11.64 17.92 7.38
CA LYS A 99 -12.39 18.51 6.27
C LYS A 99 -13.00 19.83 6.73
N GLY A 100 -12.62 20.94 6.11
CA GLY A 100 -13.25 22.25 6.35
C GLY A 100 -12.63 23.11 7.47
N ALA A 101 -11.36 22.90 7.83
CA ALA A 101 -10.61 23.74 8.77
C ALA A 101 -11.23 23.90 10.18
N GLN A 102 -12.08 22.96 10.59
CA GLN A 102 -12.66 22.93 11.94
C GLN A 102 -11.69 22.41 13.01
N GLY A 103 -10.59 21.77 12.59
CA GLY A 103 -9.52 21.31 13.47
C GLY A 103 -8.44 22.36 13.71
N LEU A 104 -7.60 22.12 14.73
CA LEU A 104 -6.45 22.96 15.08
C LEU A 104 -5.39 23.03 13.96
N SER A 105 -5.32 21.99 13.11
CA SER A 105 -4.39 21.91 11.99
C SER A 105 -5.08 22.26 10.68
N ARG A 106 -4.40 23.09 9.87
CA ARG A 106 -4.79 23.40 8.48
C ARG A 106 -4.22 22.41 7.46
N ALA A 107 -3.49 21.39 7.90
CA ALA A 107 -2.93 20.39 6.99
C ALA A 107 -4.04 19.53 6.38
N GLY A 108 -4.08 19.47 5.06
CA GLY A 108 -4.95 18.59 4.29
C GLY A 108 -4.25 17.28 3.91
N PRO A 109 -4.95 16.39 3.18
CA PRO A 109 -4.41 15.07 2.81
C PRO A 109 -3.13 15.18 1.96
N LYS A 110 -3.02 16.22 1.12
CA LYS A 110 -1.82 16.47 0.31
C LYS A 110 -0.59 16.75 1.18
N GLN A 111 -0.70 17.65 2.16
CA GLN A 111 0.43 17.97 3.05
C GLN A 111 0.83 16.76 3.91
N LEU A 112 -0.13 15.96 4.35
CA LEU A 112 0.16 14.73 5.08
C LEU A 112 0.90 13.72 4.19
N LEU A 113 0.48 13.55 2.93
CA LEU A 113 1.17 12.69 1.97
C LEU A 113 2.61 13.15 1.70
N GLU A 114 2.83 14.46 1.52
CA GLU A 114 4.18 15.03 1.40
C GLU A 114 5.03 14.77 2.65
N SER A 115 4.43 14.82 3.85
CA SER A 115 5.12 14.47 5.09
C SER A 115 5.56 13.00 5.13
N CYS A 116 4.73 12.09 4.61
CA CYS A 116 5.05 10.65 4.59
C CYS A 116 6.35 10.36 3.83
N LEU A 117 6.71 11.16 2.81
CA LEU A 117 7.94 11.00 2.04
C LEU A 117 9.21 11.09 2.90
N ARG A 118 9.14 11.73 4.07
CA ARG A 118 10.25 11.85 5.04
C ARG A 118 10.17 10.86 6.19
N MET A 119 9.12 10.05 6.24
CA MET A 119 8.82 9.13 7.34
C MET A 119 9.21 7.68 7.05
N ARG A 120 9.78 7.43 5.86
CA ARG A 120 10.25 6.13 5.37
C ARG A 120 9.19 5.01 5.56
N PRO A 121 7.96 5.19 5.04
CA PRO A 121 6.97 4.10 5.04
C PRO A 121 7.37 3.00 4.05
N ASP A 122 6.91 1.78 4.32
CA ASP A 122 6.80 0.73 3.31
C ASP A 122 5.52 0.91 2.47
N ARG A 123 4.43 1.41 3.08
CA ARG A 123 3.14 1.73 2.44
C ARG A 123 2.48 2.98 3.00
#